data_AF-A0A381ZRJ9-F1
#
_entry.id   AF-A0A381ZRJ9-F1
#
_cell.length_a   1.000
_cell.length_b   1.000
_cell.length_c   1.000
_cell.angle_alpha   90.00
_cell.angle_beta   90.00
_cell.angle_gamma   90.00
#
_symmetry.space_group_name_H-M   'P 1'
#
loop_
_entity.id
_entity.type
_entity.pdbx_description
1 polymer ?
#
loop_
_entity_poly.entity_id
_entity_poly.type
_entity_poly.pdbx_seq_one_letter_code
_entity_poly.pdbx_strand_id
1 'polypeptide(L)'
;VSEATTTPGQASVGIIANPRAARDVRRLVSGASNVPVSERCAIIQRVMSGLAAVGIGQVLMMYDRDGIATGLERAVERQTTNSSTAWPKLTFLEMPIEGRPIDTLIATRLMYESGVGTMVVLGGDGTHRLVAHECMQTP
;
A
#
# COMPACT_ATOMS: atom_id res chain seq x y z
N VAL A 1 14.90 -12.92 22.67
CA VAL A 1 15.75 -12.25 21.66
C VAL A 1 15.73 -13.10 20.41
N SER A 2 14.88 -12.74 19.45
CA SER A 2 14.82 -13.39 18.13
C SER A 2 15.21 -12.32 17.13
N GLU A 3 16.44 -12.42 16.61
CA GLU A 3 16.99 -11.51 15.62
C GLU A 3 16.19 -11.64 14.32
N ALA A 4 15.55 -10.55 13.91
CA ALA A 4 15.00 -10.42 12.57
C ALA A 4 16.17 -10.26 11.60
N THR A 5 16.41 -11.30 10.79
CA THR A 5 17.42 -11.28 9.73
C THR A 5 17.00 -10.29 8.64
N THR A 6 17.49 -9.06 8.70
CA THR A 6 17.39 -8.10 7.59
C THR A 6 18.44 -8.45 6.54
N THR A 7 18.04 -9.17 5.50
CA THR A 7 18.86 -9.42 4.31
C THR A 7 19.11 -8.08 3.58
N PRO A 8 20.35 -7.74 3.19
CA PRO A 8 20.62 -6.52 2.44
C PRO A 8 20.02 -6.61 1.01
N GLY A 9 19.14 -5.65 0.68
CA GLY A 9 19.03 -5.09 -0.66
C GLY A 9 18.14 -5.79 -1.70
N GLN A 10 17.05 -6.46 -1.32
CA GLN A 10 16.00 -6.72 -2.31
C GLN A 10 15.24 -5.42 -2.55
N ALA A 11 15.27 -4.87 -3.77
CA ALA A 11 14.56 -3.64 -4.10
C ALA A 11 13.09 -3.76 -3.65
N SER A 12 12.67 -2.82 -2.80
CA SER A 12 11.37 -2.86 -2.13
C SER A 12 10.55 -1.62 -2.48
N VAL A 13 9.23 -1.82 -2.61
CA VAL A 13 8.27 -0.77 -2.96
C VAL A 13 7.24 -0.65 -1.84
N GLY A 14 6.94 0.58 -1.45
CA GLY A 14 5.88 0.91 -0.50
C GLY A 14 4.56 1.11 -1.23
N ILE A 15 3.45 0.63 -0.69
CA ILE A 15 2.10 0.92 -1.18
C ILE A 15 1.28 1.54 -0.05
N ILE A 16 0.88 2.80 -0.25
CA ILE A 16 0.03 3.54 0.69
C ILE A 16 -1.37 3.59 0.12
N ALA A 17 -2.29 2.80 0.66
CA ALA A 17 -3.69 2.82 0.27
C ALA A 17 -4.55 3.28 1.43
N ASN A 18 -4.85 4.59 1.50
CA ASN A 18 -5.72 5.12 2.54
C ASN A 18 -7.19 4.97 2.12
N PRO A 19 -7.98 4.11 2.80
CA PRO A 19 -9.34 3.81 2.36
C PRO A 19 -10.33 4.96 2.58
N ARG A 20 -10.00 5.90 3.49
CA ARG A 20 -10.83 7.08 3.77
C ARG A 20 -10.63 8.20 2.77
N ALA A 21 -9.62 8.09 1.91
CA ALA A 21 -9.41 9.04 0.83
C ALA A 21 -10.63 9.02 -0.12
N ALA A 22 -11.15 10.21 -0.40
CA ALA A 22 -12.34 10.49 -1.21
C ALA A 22 -13.73 10.36 -0.53
N ARG A 23 -13.83 10.20 0.80
CA ARG A 23 -15.13 10.33 1.52
C ARG A 23 -15.56 11.78 1.77
N ASP A 24 -15.25 12.71 0.87
CA ASP A 24 -15.58 14.13 1.03
C ASP A 24 -17.10 14.34 0.94
N VAL A 25 -17.65 15.16 1.85
CA VAL A 25 -19.07 15.53 1.85
C VAL A 25 -19.47 16.16 0.51
N ARG A 26 -18.55 16.86 -0.16
CA ARG A 26 -18.81 17.48 -1.48
C ARG A 26 -19.21 16.46 -2.55
N ARG A 27 -18.77 15.21 -2.46
CA ARG A 27 -19.17 14.13 -3.39
C ARG A 27 -20.53 13.52 -3.05
N LEU A 28 -20.88 13.51 -1.76
CA LEU A 28 -22.22 13.10 -1.29
C LEU A 28 -23.30 14.08 -1.76
N VAL A 29 -23.01 15.39 -1.75
CA VAL A 29 -23.98 16.41 -2.20
C VAL A 29 -24.04 16.51 -3.74
N SER A 30 -22.95 16.17 -4.45
CA SER A 30 -22.87 16.27 -5.92
C SER A 30 -23.23 14.98 -6.68
N GLY A 31 -23.54 13.88 -5.98
CA GLY A 31 -23.79 12.56 -6.61
C GLY A 31 -22.55 11.89 -7.21
N ALA A 32 -21.34 12.32 -6.85
CA ALA A 32 -20.10 11.71 -7.34
C ALA A 32 -19.82 10.39 -6.60
N SER A 33 -19.65 9.29 -7.35
CA SER A 33 -19.43 7.96 -6.78
C SER A 33 -18.04 7.83 -6.13
N ASN A 34 -17.98 7.07 -5.04
CA ASN A 34 -16.73 6.69 -4.38
C ASN A 34 -16.15 5.45 -5.07
N VAL A 35 -14.84 5.42 -5.26
CA VAL A 35 -14.13 4.23 -5.76
C VAL A 35 -14.40 3.07 -4.79
N PRO A 36 -14.92 1.91 -5.24
CA PRO A 36 -15.12 0.75 -4.39
C PRO A 36 -13.81 0.14 -3.90
N VAL A 37 -13.85 -0.59 -2.78
CA VAL A 37 -12.70 -1.36 -2.26
C VAL A 37 -12.18 -2.35 -3.30
N SER A 38 -13.07 -3.03 -4.03
CA SER A 38 -12.71 -3.99 -5.09
C SER A 38 -11.89 -3.35 -6.22
N GLU A 39 -12.24 -2.11 -6.61
CA GLU A 39 -11.51 -1.37 -7.63
C GLU A 39 -10.10 -0.99 -7.15
N ARG A 40 -9.98 -0.51 -5.91
CA ARG A 40 -8.66 -0.26 -5.28
C ARG A 40 -7.81 -1.53 -5.23
N CYS A 41 -8.39 -2.65 -4.79
CA CYS A 41 -7.71 -3.95 -4.79
C CYS A 41 -7.23 -4.33 -6.20
N ALA A 42 -8.06 -4.12 -7.22
CA ALA A 42 -7.70 -4.46 -8.59
C ALA A 42 -6.58 -3.55 -9.14
N ILE A 43 -6.52 -2.28 -8.72
CA ILE A 43 -5.39 -1.39 -9.04
C ILE A 43 -4.11 -1.93 -8.38
N ILE A 44 -4.15 -2.26 -7.09
CA ILE A 44 -2.98 -2.78 -6.37
C ILE A 44 -2.49 -4.09 -6.98
N GLN A 45 -3.38 -5.03 -7.34
CA GLN A 45 -2.99 -6.27 -8.02
C GLN A 45 -2.26 -6.03 -9.35
N ARG A 46 -2.66 -5.01 -10.12
CA ARG A 46 -1.95 -4.64 -11.36
C ARG A 46 -0.57 -4.06 -11.07
N VAL A 47 -0.46 -3.24 -10.02
CA VAL A 47 0.84 -2.75 -9.54
C VAL A 47 1.73 -3.93 -9.14
N MET A 48 1.22 -4.89 -8.34
CA MET A 48 1.97 -6.09 -7.94
C MET A 48 2.47 -6.90 -9.16
N SER A 49 1.64 -7.08 -10.18
CA SER A 49 2.04 -7.74 -11.44
C SER A 49 3.13 -6.97 -12.19
N GLY A 50 3.04 -5.64 -12.27
CA GLY A 50 4.07 -4.81 -12.88
C GLY A 50 5.39 -4.87 -12.13
N LEU A 51 5.34 -4.82 -10.79
CA LEU A 51 6.49 -4.97 -9.90
C LEU A 51 7.17 -6.33 -10.06
N ALA A 52 6.38 -7.42 -10.16
CA ALA A 52 6.90 -8.75 -10.45
C ALA A 52 7.66 -8.79 -11.80
N ALA A 53 7.08 -8.18 -12.84
CA ALA A 53 7.66 -8.17 -14.18
C ALA A 53 9.01 -7.43 -14.26
N VAL A 54 9.24 -6.45 -13.38
CA VAL A 54 10.52 -5.72 -13.29
C VAL A 54 11.48 -6.27 -12.22
N GLY A 55 11.13 -7.38 -11.56
CA GLY A 55 11.99 -8.08 -10.62
C GLY A 55 12.01 -7.53 -9.19
N ILE A 56 11.02 -6.72 -8.79
CA ILE A 56 10.87 -6.29 -7.39
C ILE A 56 10.44 -7.48 -6.54
N GLY A 57 11.20 -7.75 -5.46
CA GLY A 57 10.99 -8.93 -4.62
C GLY A 57 10.09 -8.69 -3.40
N GLN A 58 9.93 -7.44 -2.98
CA GLN A 58 9.23 -7.11 -1.74
C GLN A 58 8.34 -5.87 -1.89
N VAL A 59 7.16 -5.96 -1.28
CA VAL A 59 6.23 -4.84 -1.14
C VAL A 59 5.87 -4.66 0.33
N LEU A 60 5.97 -3.42 0.82
CA LEU A 60 5.49 -3.03 2.13
C LEU A 60 4.19 -2.27 1.97
N MET A 61 3.18 -2.56 2.79
CA MET A 61 1.88 -1.91 2.71
C MET A 61 1.32 -1.60 4.10
N MET A 62 0.63 -0.48 4.26
CA MET A 62 -0.17 -0.26 5.47
C MET A 62 -1.41 -1.17 5.47
N TYR A 63 -1.80 -1.69 6.63
CA TYR A 63 -3.08 -2.39 6.75
C TYR A 63 -4.23 -1.38 6.82
N ASP A 64 -5.45 -1.81 6.47
CA ASP A 64 -6.62 -0.92 6.42
C ASP A 64 -7.86 -1.55 7.07
N ARG A 65 -8.82 -0.69 7.45
CA ARG A 65 -10.08 -1.13 8.09
C ARG A 65 -11.22 -1.40 7.11
N ASP A 66 -11.06 -1.05 5.83
CA ASP A 66 -12.13 -1.17 4.82
C ASP A 66 -12.00 -2.46 3.99
N GLY A 67 -10.97 -3.28 4.24
CA GLY A 67 -10.79 -4.62 3.69
C GLY A 67 -9.95 -4.70 2.42
N ILE A 68 -9.17 -3.66 2.09
CA ILE A 68 -8.24 -3.69 0.95
C ILE A 68 -7.15 -4.75 1.18
N ALA A 69 -6.52 -4.74 2.35
CA ALA A 69 -5.48 -5.66 2.80
C ALA A 69 -5.97 -7.10 2.75
N THR A 70 -7.13 -7.39 3.36
CA THR A 70 -7.74 -8.73 3.32
C THR A 70 -8.07 -9.17 1.89
N GLY A 71 -8.57 -8.25 1.06
CA GLY A 71 -8.82 -8.53 -0.36
C GLY A 71 -7.56 -8.90 -1.13
N LEU A 72 -6.44 -8.26 -0.79
CA LEU A 72 -5.14 -8.48 -1.40
C LEU A 72 -4.48 -9.79 -0.91
N GLU A 73 -4.55 -10.10 0.39
CA GLU A 73 -4.11 -11.40 0.95
C GLU A 73 -4.75 -12.57 0.20
N ARG A 74 -6.08 -12.54 0.05
CA ARG A 74 -6.82 -13.55 -0.72
C ARG A 74 -6.42 -13.60 -2.20
N ALA A 75 -6.02 -12.46 -2.77
CA ALA A 75 -5.57 -12.40 -4.15
C ALA A 75 -4.18 -13.03 -4.31
N VAL A 76 -3.27 -12.79 -3.35
CA VAL A 76 -1.95 -13.41 -3.29
C VAL A 76 -2.09 -14.93 -3.21
N GLU A 77 -2.94 -15.45 -2.31
CA GLU A 77 -3.20 -16.90 -2.18
C GLU A 77 -3.72 -17.54 -3.49
N ARG A 78 -4.62 -16.87 -4.19
CA ARG A 78 -5.10 -17.35 -5.49
C ARG A 78 -4.03 -17.29 -6.57
N GLN A 79 -3.20 -16.25 -6.57
CA GLN A 79 -2.13 -16.10 -7.56
C GLN A 79 -1.07 -17.17 -7.41
N THR A 80 -0.66 -17.49 -6.17
CA THR A 80 0.31 -18.56 -5.90
C THR A 80 -0.19 -19.93 -6.35
N THR A 81 -1.51 -20.12 -6.45
CA THR A 81 -2.12 -21.38 -6.90
C THR A 81 -2.22 -21.48 -8.42
N ASN A 82 -2.35 -20.35 -9.14
CA ASN A 82 -2.77 -20.33 -10.55
C ASN A 82 -1.74 -19.77 -11.54
N SER A 83 -0.57 -19.29 -11.09
CA SER A 83 0.40 -18.62 -11.96
C SER A 83 1.83 -19.09 -11.76
N SER A 84 2.59 -19.12 -12.85
CA SER A 84 4.04 -19.38 -12.87
C SER A 84 4.88 -18.17 -12.45
N THR A 85 4.31 -16.95 -12.48
CA THR A 85 5.01 -15.72 -12.05
C THR A 85 4.53 -15.33 -10.65
N ALA A 86 5.40 -15.47 -9.66
CA ALA A 86 5.12 -15.07 -8.30
C ALA A 86 5.10 -13.54 -8.16
N TRP A 87 4.09 -13.02 -7.48
CA TRP A 87 4.10 -11.62 -7.05
C TRP A 87 5.18 -11.35 -6.00
N PRO A 88 5.59 -10.08 -5.82
CA PRO A 88 6.49 -9.71 -4.72
C PRO A 88 5.91 -10.13 -3.38
N LYS A 89 6.77 -10.43 -2.41
CA LYS A 89 6.35 -10.73 -1.05
C LYS A 89 5.66 -9.50 -0.44
N LEU A 90 4.35 -9.60 -0.21
CA LEU A 90 3.57 -8.59 0.48
C LEU A 90 3.81 -8.69 1.98
N THR A 91 4.24 -7.60 2.60
CA THR A 91 4.41 -7.47 4.06
C THR A 91 3.62 -6.26 4.55
N PHE A 92 2.84 -6.44 5.61
CA PHE A 92 2.13 -5.33 6.23
C PHE A 92 2.99 -4.65 7.30
N LEU A 93 2.91 -3.32 7.36
CA LEU A 93 3.57 -2.53 8.40
C LEU A 93 2.95 -2.83 9.76
N GLU A 94 3.78 -3.03 10.77
CA GLU A 94 3.35 -3.12 12.16
C GLU A 94 3.14 -1.71 12.72
N MET A 95 1.89 -1.26 12.73
CA MET A 95 1.53 0.08 13.18
C MET A 95 0.09 0.13 13.71
N PRO A 96 -0.23 1.07 14.62
CA PRO A 96 -1.61 1.35 14.97
C PRO A 96 -2.40 1.83 13.75
N ILE A 97 -3.66 1.38 13.64
CA ILE A 97 -4.56 1.80 12.57
C ILE A 97 -5.72 2.55 13.21
N GLU A 98 -5.73 3.87 13.13
CA GLU A 98 -6.76 4.69 13.77
C GLU A 98 -7.89 5.08 12.81
N GLY A 99 -7.71 4.84 11.52
CA GLY A 99 -8.54 5.37 10.46
C GLY A 99 -8.42 6.89 10.36
N ARG A 100 -7.25 7.49 10.63
CA ARG A 100 -7.07 8.95 10.62
C ARG A 100 -5.95 9.33 9.64
N PRO A 101 -5.84 10.62 9.24
CA PRO A 101 -4.72 11.09 8.42
C PRO A 101 -3.33 10.73 8.97
N ILE A 102 -3.21 10.60 10.29
CA ILE A 102 -1.98 10.19 10.98
C ILE A 102 -1.49 8.80 10.55
N ASP A 103 -2.38 7.88 10.16
CA ASP A 103 -1.98 6.55 9.69
C ASP A 103 -1.16 6.66 8.40
N THR A 104 -1.50 7.60 7.51
CA THR A 104 -0.71 7.85 6.28
C THR A 104 0.68 8.39 6.62
N LEU A 105 0.79 9.30 7.60
CA LEU A 105 2.07 9.85 8.03
C LEU A 105 2.97 8.76 8.63
N ILE A 106 2.43 7.99 9.59
CA ILE A 106 3.16 6.89 10.24
C ILE A 106 3.60 5.86 9.19
N ALA A 107 2.72 5.45 8.29
CA ALA A 107 3.05 4.48 7.24
C ALA A 107 4.17 4.98 6.34
N THR A 108 4.10 6.24 5.88
CA THR A 108 5.12 6.86 5.03
C THR A 108 6.48 6.86 5.73
N ARG A 109 6.49 7.28 7.00
CA ARG A 109 7.71 7.32 7.80
C ARG A 109 8.32 5.94 8.01
N LEU A 110 7.51 4.94 8.35
CA LEU A 110 7.99 3.56 8.50
C LEU A 110 8.53 2.99 7.19
N MET A 111 7.93 3.32 6.04
CA MET A 111 8.46 2.89 4.73
C MET A 111 9.81 3.54 4.42
N TYR A 112 9.96 4.83 4.70
CA TYR A 112 11.24 5.54 4.57
C TYR A 112 12.30 4.93 5.48
N GLU A 113 11.99 4.74 6.76
CA GLU A 113 12.90 4.12 7.75
C GLU A 113 13.24 2.65 7.38
N SER A 114 12.34 1.96 6.69
CA SER A 114 12.56 0.60 6.15
C SER A 114 13.39 0.57 4.86
N GLY A 115 13.81 1.72 4.33
CA GLY A 115 14.65 1.81 3.13
C GLY A 115 13.93 1.47 1.83
N VAL A 116 12.62 1.70 1.75
CA VAL A 116 11.85 1.55 0.51
C VAL A 116 12.40 2.46 -0.59
N GLY A 117 12.59 1.89 -1.78
CA GLY A 117 13.15 2.60 -2.93
C GLY A 117 12.16 3.51 -3.67
N THR A 118 10.85 3.25 -3.55
CA THR A 118 9.78 4.14 -4.05
C THR A 118 8.44 3.81 -3.42
N MET A 119 7.53 4.79 -3.34
CA MET A 119 6.19 4.63 -2.78
C MET A 119 5.09 4.85 -3.83
N VAL A 120 4.19 3.88 -3.99
CA VAL A 120 2.96 4.03 -4.77
C VAL A 120 1.84 4.48 -3.85
N VAL A 121 1.25 5.64 -4.14
CA VAL A 121 0.18 6.23 -3.34
C VAL A 121 -1.16 6.05 -4.03
N LEU A 122 -2.11 5.43 -3.34
CA LEU A 122 -3.50 5.32 -3.74
C LEU A 122 -4.38 6.09 -2.75
N GLY A 123 -4.71 7.33 -3.12
CA GLY A 123 -5.55 8.20 -2.31
C GLY A 123 -5.98 9.45 -3.09
N GLY A 124 -6.56 10.41 -2.38
CA GLY A 124 -6.91 11.73 -2.91
C GLY A 124 -5.81 12.74 -2.61
N ASP A 125 -6.02 14.00 -2.94
CA ASP A 125 -5.01 15.06 -2.77
C ASP A 125 -4.51 15.18 -1.32
N GLY A 126 -5.42 15.01 -0.34
CA GLY A 126 -5.05 15.02 1.08
C GLY A 126 -4.05 13.91 1.44
N THR A 127 -4.21 12.70 0.87
CA THR A 127 -3.27 11.60 1.06
C THR A 127 -1.92 11.93 0.41
N HIS A 128 -1.93 12.39 -0.84
CA HIS A 128 -0.70 12.76 -1.55
C HIS A 128 0.07 13.87 -0.84
N ARG A 129 -0.61 14.88 -0.30
CA ARG A 129 0.03 15.96 0.48
C ARG A 129 0.71 15.45 1.74
N LEU A 130 0.10 14.50 2.44
CA LEU A 130 0.70 13.90 3.65
C LEU A 130 1.91 13.04 3.31
N VAL A 131 1.82 12.25 2.23
CA VAL A 131 2.97 11.46 1.77
C VAL A 131 4.10 12.38 1.33
N ALA A 132 3.83 13.38 0.49
CA ALA A 132 4.84 14.33 0.02
C ALA A 132 5.51 15.13 1.16
N HIS A 133 4.80 15.34 2.27
CA HIS A 133 5.36 15.96 3.46
C HIS A 133 6.34 15.03 4.20
N GLU A 134 6.10 13.72 4.20
CA GLU A 134 6.76 12.75 5.08
C GLU A 134 7.73 11.80 4.33
N CYS A 135 7.64 11.69 3.00
CA CYS A 135 8.41 10.72 2.21
C CYS A 135 9.90 11.07 2.04
N MET A 136 10.33 12.21 2.57
CA MET A 136 11.72 12.66 2.59
C MET A 136 12.32 12.65 1.17
N GLN A 137 13.35 11.82 0.92
CA GLN A 137 13.97 11.66 -0.40
C GLN A 137 13.45 10.44 -1.18
N THR A 138 12.51 9.67 -0.63
CA THR A 138 11.95 8.51 -1.34
C THR A 138 11.01 8.98 -2.45
N PRO A 139 11.24 8.54 -3.71
CA PRO A 139 10.38 8.85 -4.84
C PRO A 139 8.95 8.31 -4.72
#